data_AF-A0A963Y6E9-F1
#
_entry.id   AF-A0A963Y6E9-F1
#
_cell.length_a   1.000
_cell.length_b   1.000
_cell.length_c   1.000
_cell.angle_alpha   90.00
_cell.angle_beta   90.00
_cell.angle_gamma   90.00
#
_symmetry.space_group_name_H-M   'P 1'
#
loop_
_entity.id
_entity.type
_entity.pdbx_description
1 polymer ?
#
loop_
_entity_poly.entity_id
_entity_poly.type
_entity_poly.pdbx_seq_one_letter_code
_entity_poly.pdbx_strand_id
1 'polypeptide(L)'
;FGVVDRMDPSDNIRGGVAYLDWLMGQFGGDPLMVLAAYNAGENAVRGAGGVPAYAETRNYVPKVLAAWMVARGLCVTPPDLVSDGCVFAANG
;
A
#
# COMPACT_ATOMS: atom_id res chain seq x y z
N PHE A 1 -14.08 4.69 -5.82
CA PHE A 1 -12.99 4.09 -6.61
C PHE A 1 -13.47 3.16 -7.74
N GLY A 2 -14.73 3.25 -8.20
CA GLY A 2 -15.17 2.61 -9.45
C GLY A 2 -15.22 1.07 -9.47
N VAL A 3 -15.27 0.41 -8.30
CA VAL A 3 -15.40 -1.06 -8.20
C VAL A 3 -16.87 -1.45 -8.37
N VAL A 4 -17.19 -2.26 -9.38
CA VAL A 4 -18.53 -2.82 -9.57
C VAL A 4 -18.62 -4.19 -8.91
N ASP A 5 -17.62 -5.05 -9.14
CA ASP A 5 -17.47 -6.34 -8.45
C ASP A 5 -16.08 -6.45 -7.80
N ARG A 6 -16.05 -6.56 -6.48
CA ARG A 6 -14.80 -6.73 -5.72
C ARG A 6 -14.16 -8.11 -5.88
N MET A 7 -14.92 -9.10 -6.36
CA MET A 7 -14.43 -10.45 -6.66
C MET A 7 -13.87 -10.55 -8.07
N ASP A 8 -14.18 -9.59 -8.96
CA ASP A 8 -13.49 -9.46 -10.22
C ASP A 8 -12.06 -8.92 -9.97
N PRO A 9 -11.01 -9.62 -10.41
CA PRO A 9 -9.63 -9.21 -10.15
C PRO A 9 -9.28 -7.84 -10.74
N SER A 10 -9.84 -7.49 -11.91
CA SER A 10 -9.50 -6.23 -12.59
C SER A 10 -10.10 -5.04 -11.85
N ASP A 11 -11.36 -5.14 -11.46
CA ASP A 11 -12.03 -4.13 -10.65
C ASP A 11 -11.41 -4.01 -9.27
N ASN A 12 -11.05 -5.13 -8.63
CA ASN A 12 -10.40 -5.14 -7.32
C ASN A 12 -9.06 -4.38 -7.34
N ILE A 13 -8.17 -4.71 -8.29
CA ILE A 13 -6.86 -4.05 -8.41
C ILE A 13 -7.04 -2.57 -8.75
N ARG A 14 -7.90 -2.25 -9.73
CA ARG A 14 -8.14 -0.85 -10.14
C ARG A 14 -8.65 -0.01 -8.98
N GLY A 15 -9.62 -0.53 -8.24
CA GLY A 15 -10.20 0.15 -7.08
C GLY A 15 -9.21 0.30 -5.92
N GLY A 16 -8.48 -0.76 -5.61
CA GLY A 16 -7.46 -0.77 -4.55
C GLY A 16 -6.33 0.22 -4.83
N VAL A 17 -5.79 0.23 -6.05
CA VAL A 17 -4.73 1.18 -6.46
C VAL A 17 -5.25 2.62 -6.45
N ALA A 18 -6.46 2.87 -6.96
CA ALA A 18 -7.05 4.21 -6.92
C ALA A 18 -7.30 4.71 -5.49
N TYR A 19 -7.67 3.81 -4.57
CA TYR A 19 -7.81 4.16 -3.16
C TYR A 19 -6.46 4.45 -2.50
N LEU A 20 -5.45 3.62 -2.80
CA LEU A 20 -4.10 3.82 -2.31
C LEU A 20 -3.52 5.16 -2.77
N ASP A 21 -3.67 5.52 -4.04
CA ASP A 21 -3.22 6.80 -4.60
C ASP A 21 -3.90 8.00 -3.92
N TRP A 22 -5.21 7.91 -3.70
CA TRP A 22 -5.93 8.94 -2.95
C TRP A 22 -5.35 9.11 -1.53
N LEU A 23 -5.06 8.00 -0.83
CA LEU A 23 -4.43 8.03 0.50
C LEU A 23 -3.02 8.62 0.48
N MET A 24 -2.22 8.36 -0.56
CA MET A 24 -0.90 8.98 -0.74
C MET A 24 -1.02 10.51 -0.71
N GLY A 25 -2.02 11.07 -1.40
CA GLY A 25 -2.32 12.50 -1.35
C GLY A 25 -2.81 12.96 0.04
N GLN A 26 -3.62 12.17 0.73
CA GLN A 26 -4.15 12.51 2.06
C GLN A 26 -3.09 12.59 3.16
N PHE A 27 -1.99 11.85 3.01
CA PHE A 27 -0.95 11.68 4.02
C PHE A 27 0.44 12.10 3.52
N GLY A 28 0.52 12.92 2.47
CA GLY A 28 1.78 13.49 1.97
C GLY A 28 2.81 12.45 1.51
N GLY A 29 2.35 11.27 1.11
CA GLY A 29 3.19 10.16 0.70
C GLY A 29 3.92 9.44 1.83
N ASP A 30 3.59 9.69 3.11
CA ASP A 30 4.16 8.93 4.23
C ASP A 30 3.67 7.47 4.19
N PRO A 31 4.55 6.49 3.89
CA PRO A 31 4.14 5.11 3.71
C PRO A 31 3.58 4.49 5.00
N LEU A 32 4.00 4.93 6.18
CA LEU A 32 3.44 4.42 7.44
C LEU A 32 1.98 4.84 7.60
N MET A 33 1.69 6.11 7.32
CA MET A 33 0.34 6.66 7.46
C MET A 33 -0.60 6.12 6.38
N VAL A 34 -0.12 6.01 5.15
CA VAL A 34 -0.89 5.48 4.01
C VAL A 34 -1.26 4.02 4.25
N LEU A 35 -0.31 3.17 4.65
CA LEU A 35 -0.58 1.76 4.93
C LEU A 35 -1.51 1.58 6.14
N ALA A 36 -1.34 2.39 7.18
CA ALA A 36 -2.25 2.38 8.32
C ALA A 36 -3.68 2.78 7.91
N ALA A 37 -3.84 3.81 7.09
CA ALA A 37 -5.14 4.28 6.61
C ALA A 37 -5.80 3.30 5.64
N TYR A 38 -5.01 2.60 4.83
CA TYR A 38 -5.53 1.56 3.94
C TYR A 38 -6.16 0.40 4.73
N ASN A 39 -5.58 0.03 5.88
CA ASN A 39 -6.10 -1.05 6.73
C ASN A 39 -7.17 -0.59 7.72
N ALA A 40 -6.96 0.53 8.42
CA ALA A 40 -7.81 1.00 9.52
C ALA A 40 -8.85 2.05 9.12
N GLY A 41 -8.75 2.59 7.91
CA GLY A 41 -9.47 3.79 7.48
C GLY A 41 -8.74 5.08 7.86
N GLU A 42 -8.80 6.07 6.99
CA GLU A 42 -8.15 7.37 7.14
C GLU A 42 -8.66 8.16 8.35
N ASN A 43 -9.94 8.03 8.69
CA ASN A 43 -10.53 8.73 9.83
C ASN A 43 -9.97 8.20 11.17
N ALA A 44 -9.69 6.90 11.27
CA ALA A 44 -9.06 6.32 12.45
C ALA A 44 -7.62 6.82 12.63
N VAL A 45 -6.86 6.91 11.55
CA VAL A 45 -5.48 7.45 11.56
C VAL A 45 -5.48 8.94 11.93
N ARG A 46 -6.38 9.74 11.34
CA ARG A 46 -6.51 11.16 11.69
C ARG A 46 -6.92 11.37 13.15
N GLY A 47 -7.89 10.59 13.64
CA GLY A 47 -8.35 10.66 15.03
C GLY A 47 -7.28 10.24 16.04
N ALA A 48 -6.41 9.30 15.68
CA ALA A 48 -5.29 8.87 16.51
C ALA A 48 -4.05 9.79 16.41
N GLY A 49 -3.97 10.64 15.39
CA GLY A 49 -2.76 11.42 15.08
C GLY A 49 -1.57 10.54 14.66
N GLY A 50 -1.83 9.35 14.10
CA GLY A 50 -0.82 8.35 13.78
C GLY A 50 -1.41 6.96 13.62
N VAL A 51 -0.58 5.91 13.74
CA VAL A 51 -1.06 4.52 13.66
C VAL A 51 -1.97 4.22 14.86
N PRO A 52 -3.25 3.83 14.64
CA PRO A 52 -4.18 3.58 15.74
C PRO A 52 -3.73 2.39 16.60
N ALA A 53 -4.27 2.31 17.82
CA ALA A 53 -3.99 1.21 18.75
C ALA A 53 -4.70 -0.11 18.39
N TYR A 54 -4.87 -0.38 17.10
CA TYR A 54 -5.43 -1.63 16.59
C TYR A 54 -4.28 -2.61 16.39
N ALA A 55 -4.37 -3.76 17.08
CA ALA A 55 -3.36 -4.81 16.97
C ALA A 55 -3.18 -5.26 15.50
N GLU A 56 -4.27 -5.35 14.74
CA GLU A 56 -4.24 -5.66 13.31
C GLU A 56 -3.41 -4.64 12.54
N THR A 57 -3.69 -3.35 12.66
CA THR A 57 -3.00 -2.29 11.91
C THR A 57 -1.52 -2.19 12.28
N ARG A 58 -1.20 -2.33 13.57
CA ARG A 58 0.19 -2.34 14.06
C ARG A 58 0.99 -3.53 13.55
N ASN A 59 0.34 -4.65 13.24
CA ASN A 59 0.95 -5.82 12.60
C ASN A 59 0.98 -5.69 11.07
N TYR A 60 -0.05 -5.08 10.48
CA TYR A 60 -0.21 -4.91 9.03
C TYR A 60 0.90 -4.05 8.43
N VAL A 61 1.14 -2.87 8.99
CA VAL A 61 2.10 -1.89 8.47
C VAL A 61 3.51 -2.49 8.30
N PRO A 62 4.16 -3.07 9.34
CA PRO A 62 5.49 -3.65 9.18
C PRO A 62 5.51 -4.86 8.24
N LYS A 63 4.43 -5.65 8.19
CA LYS A 63 4.32 -6.79 7.27
C LYS A 63 4.36 -6.34 5.81
N VAL A 64 3.62 -5.30 5.45
CA VAL A 64 3.60 -4.79 4.06
C VAL A 64 4.92 -4.13 3.71
N LEU A 65 5.52 -3.36 4.63
CA LEU A 65 6.85 -2.77 4.41
C LEU A 65 7.92 -3.85 4.19
N ALA A 66 7.92 -4.93 4.97
CA ALA A 66 8.86 -6.02 4.80
C ALA A 66 8.68 -6.71 3.43
N ALA A 67 7.44 -6.98 3.03
CA ALA A 67 7.14 -7.56 1.72
C ALA A 67 7.60 -6.64 0.57
N TRP A 68 7.38 -5.32 0.71
CA TRP A 68 7.85 -4.33 -0.26
C TRP A 68 9.38 -4.28 -0.34
N MET A 69 10.10 -4.32 0.80
CA MET A 69 11.56 -4.35 0.80
C MET A 69 12.11 -5.61 0.11
N VAL A 70 11.50 -6.77 0.35
CA VAL A 70 11.86 -8.02 -0.36
C VAL A 70 11.60 -7.87 -1.85
N ALA A 71 10.40 -7.43 -2.25
CA ALA A 71 10.06 -7.24 -3.65
C ALA A 71 11.01 -6.25 -4.35
N ARG A 72 11.34 -5.13 -3.69
CA ARG A 72 12.32 -4.14 -4.15
C ARG A 72 13.71 -4.74 -4.35
N GLY A 73 14.14 -5.63 -3.47
CA GLY A 73 15.42 -6.32 -3.57
C GLY A 73 15.49 -7.37 -4.67
N LEU A 74 14.35 -7.86 -5.17
CA LEU A 74 14.28 -8.78 -6.31
C LEU A 74 14.37 -8.06 -7.66
N CYS A 75 14.31 -6.73 -7.69
CA CYS A 75 14.42 -5.96 -8.91
C CYS A 75 15.87 -5.92 -9.40
N VAL A 76 16.08 -6.02 -10.72
CA VAL A 76 17.41 -5.93 -11.36
C VAL A 76 18.10 -4.59 -11.04
N THR A 77 17.29 -3.54 -10.89
CA THR A 77 17.70 -2.24 -10.34
C THR A 77 16.74 -1.89 -9.20
N PRO A 78 17.21 -1.33 -8.07
CA PRO A 78 16.32 -0.88 -7.01
C PRO A 78 15.39 0.19 -7.59
N PRO A 79 14.06 -0.01 -7.59
CA PRO A 79 13.14 1.03 -8.02
C PRO A 79 13.32 2.27 -7.14
N ASP A 80 13.30 3.44 -7.77
CA ASP A 80 13.36 4.74 -7.12
C ASP A 80 11.97 5.13 -6.58
N LEU A 81 10.89 4.68 -7.26
CA LEU A 81 9.50 4.87 -6.87
C LEU A 81 8.75 3.55 -6.67
N VAL A 82 7.72 3.55 -5.82
CA VAL A 82 6.81 2.39 -5.63
C VAL A 82 6.08 2.01 -6.94
N SER A 83 5.93 2.96 -7.84
CA SER A 83 5.32 2.79 -9.16
C SER A 83 6.29 2.33 -10.25
N ASP A 84 7.60 2.31 -9.98
CA ASP A 84 8.55 1.84 -10.98
C ASP A 84 8.27 0.36 -11.23
N GLY A 85 7.93 0.04 -12.48
CA GLY A 85 7.63 -1.31 -12.90
C GLY A 85 8.87 -2.18 -12.71
N CYS A 86 8.96 -2.83 -11.55
CA CYS A 86 9.93 -3.87 -11.28
C CYS A 86 9.62 -5.02 -12.23
N VAL A 87 10.28 -5.01 -13.40
CA VAL A 87 10.23 -6.14 -14.32
C VAL A 87 11.06 -7.22 -13.64
N PHE A 88 10.37 -8.20 -13.05
CA PHE A 88 10.99 -9.42 -12.55
C PHE A 88 11.66 -10.14 -13.72
N ALA A 89 12.90 -9.77 -14.06
CA ALA A 89 13.75 -10.63 -14.85
C ALA A 89 14.28 -11.73 -13.92
N ALA A 90 13.43 -12.72 -13.66
CA ALA A 90 13.96 -14.03 -13.30
C ALA A 90 14.77 -14.49 -14.51
N ASN A 91 16.10 -14.42 -14.42
CA ASN A 91 16.97 -14.96 -15.45
C ASN A 91 16.60 -16.43 -15.70
N GLY A 92 16.42 -16.78 -16.97
CA GLY A 92 16.41 -18.17 -17.43
C GLY A 92 17.76 -18.85 -17.28
#